data_AF-A0AA91EHA7-F1
#
_entry.id   AF-A0AA91EHA7-F1
#
_cell.length_a   1.000
_cell.length_b   1.000
_cell.length_c   1.000
_cell.angle_alpha   90.00
_cell.angle_beta   90.00
_cell.angle_gamma   90.00
#
_symmetry.space_group_name_H-M   'P 1'
#
loop_
_entity.id
_entity.type
_entity.pdbx_description
1 polymer ?
#
loop_
_entity_poly.entity_id
_entity_poly.type
_entity_poly.pdbx_seq_one_letter_code
_entity_poly.pdbx_strand_id
1 'polypeptide(L)'
;MSQLGRPQINPVSLQIISDTKSRLLSTLGYYDEIRTKEERRLGLVAPYEGHAAFSRTWKSIIERVASSNALNEHIATLLNMHLKKNNDLKKMMNQVGGISATYGQDGTSRDAASGKIYNISI
;
A
#
# COMPACT_ATOMS: atom_id res chain seq x y z
N MET A 1 -7.95 -11.92 0.08
CA MET A 1 -7.94 -10.51 0.53
C MET A 1 -7.90 -10.41 2.07
N SER A 2 -6.87 -10.93 2.76
CA SER A 2 -6.90 -10.97 4.25
C SER A 2 -5.55 -10.74 4.95
N GLN A 3 -4.63 -10.04 4.28
CA GLN A 3 -3.32 -9.67 4.86
C GLN A 3 -3.28 -8.21 5.36
N LEU A 4 -4.14 -7.34 4.83
CA LEU A 4 -4.19 -5.90 5.18
C LEU A 4 -5.00 -5.59 6.45
N GLY A 5 -5.74 -6.57 6.99
CA GLY A 5 -6.47 -6.44 8.25
C GLY A 5 -5.66 -6.85 9.48
N ARG A 6 -4.39 -7.26 9.31
CA ARG A 6 -3.56 -7.74 10.41
C ARG A 6 -2.77 -6.59 11.05
N PRO A 7 -2.55 -6.60 12.37
CA PRO A 7 -1.82 -5.56 13.08
C PRO A 7 -0.35 -5.41 12.62
N GLN A 8 0.22 -6.42 11.96
CA GLN A 8 1.52 -6.34 11.29
C GLN A 8 1.40 -6.73 9.81
N ILE A 9 1.80 -5.83 8.92
CA ILE A 9 1.98 -6.11 7.49
C ILE A 9 3.22 -6.98 7.35
N ASN A 10 3.10 -8.12 6.67
CA ASN A 10 4.26 -8.93 6.29
C ASN A 10 5.01 -8.22 5.13
N PRO A 11 6.22 -7.68 5.36
CA PRO A 11 6.92 -6.87 4.36
C PRO A 11 7.31 -7.68 3.11
N VAL A 12 7.64 -8.97 3.28
CA VAL A 12 8.00 -9.87 2.18
C VAL A 12 6.78 -10.14 1.29
N SER A 13 5.60 -10.34 1.89
CA SER A 13 4.36 -10.53 1.13
C SER A 13 3.96 -9.27 0.36
N LEU A 14 4.13 -8.08 0.95
CA LEU A 14 3.87 -6.81 0.28
C LEU A 14 4.80 -6.59 -0.91
N GLN A 15 6.08 -6.96 -0.77
CA GLN A 15 7.06 -6.85 -1.84
C GLN A 15 6.72 -7.74 -3.03
N ILE A 16 6.38 -9.02 -2.79
CA ILE A 16 5.96 -9.95 -3.87
C ILE A 16 4.72 -9.42 -4.61
N ILE A 17 3.74 -8.88 -3.88
CA ILE A 17 2.54 -8.28 -4.47
C ILE A 17 2.91 -7.05 -5.30
N SER A 18 3.82 -6.20 -4.82
CA SER A 18 4.32 -5.02 -5.53
C SER A 18 5.05 -5.38 -6.83
N ASP A 19 5.90 -6.41 -6.80
CA ASP A 19 6.62 -6.89 -7.98
C ASP A 19 5.66 -7.46 -9.02
N THR A 20 4.66 -8.21 -8.57
CA THR A 20 3.61 -8.77 -9.44
C THR A 20 2.80 -7.65 -10.09
N LYS A 21 2.40 -6.62 -9.31
CA LYS A 21 1.69 -5.45 -9.82
C LYS A 21 2.53 -4.70 -10.87
N SER A 22 3.82 -4.52 -10.61
CA SER A 22 4.74 -3.86 -11.54
C SER A 22 4.82 -4.58 -12.88
N ARG A 23 4.97 -5.92 -12.86
CA ARG A 23 4.97 -6.74 -14.08
C ARG A 23 3.66 -6.62 -14.86
N LEU A 24 2.51 -6.72 -14.18
CA LEU A 24 1.20 -6.59 -14.82
C LEU A 24 0.99 -5.22 -15.45
N LEU A 25 1.44 -4.14 -14.80
CA LEU A 25 1.37 -2.79 -15.34
C LEU A 25 2.27 -2.61 -16.57
N SER A 26 3.48 -3.18 -16.56
CA SER A 26 4.35 -3.18 -17.74
C SER A 26 3.71 -3.91 -18.93
N THR A 27 3.12 -5.08 -18.68
CA THR A 27 2.38 -5.83 -19.71
C THR A 27 1.16 -5.05 -20.21
N LEU A 28 0.41 -4.40 -19.33
CA LEU A 28 -0.73 -3.56 -19.70
C LEU A 28 -0.29 -2.38 -20.59
N GLY A 29 0.80 -1.71 -20.22
CA GLY A 29 1.38 -0.61 -21.00
C GLY A 29 1.79 -1.07 -22.41
N TYR A 30 2.42 -2.24 -22.53
CA TYR A 30 2.77 -2.83 -23.83
C TYR A 30 1.53 -3.07 -24.71
N TYR A 31 0.45 -3.63 -24.16
CA TYR A 31 -0.78 -3.84 -24.91
C TYR A 31 -1.48 -2.53 -25.28
N ASP A 32 -1.43 -1.50 -24.43
CA ASP A 32 -2.00 -0.19 -24.73
C ASP A 32 -1.23 0.54 -25.84
N GLU A 33 0.09 0.37 -25.90
CA GLU A 33 0.90 0.87 -27.01
C GLU A 33 0.53 0.19 -28.33
N ILE A 34 0.36 -1.14 -28.33
CA ILE A 34 -0.11 -1.88 -29.50
C ILE A 34 -1.49 -1.38 -29.92
N ARG A 35 -2.44 -1.27 -28.98
CA ARG A 35 -3.78 -0.75 -29.24
C ARG A 35 -3.71 0.61 -29.93
N THR A 36 -2.91 1.55 -29.39
CA THR A 36 -2.76 2.91 -29.94
C THR A 36 -2.09 2.94 -31.33
N LYS A 37 -1.20 1.99 -31.62
CA LYS A 37 -0.60 1.82 -32.96
C LYS A 37 -1.64 1.31 -33.97
N GLU A 38 -2.44 0.33 -33.57
CA GLU A 38 -3.50 -0.23 -34.41
C GLU A 38 -4.64 0.77 -34.65
N GLU A 39 -5.01 1.55 -33.63
CA GLU A 39 -5.94 2.68 -33.75
C GLU A 39 -5.52 3.67 -34.83
N ARG A 40 -4.25 4.10 -34.79
CA ARG A 40 -3.68 4.99 -35.81
C ARG A 40 -3.68 4.35 -37.19
N ARG A 41 -3.35 3.06 -37.30
CA ARG A 41 -3.32 2.32 -38.57
C ARG A 41 -4.71 2.19 -39.21
N LEU A 42 -5.73 1.97 -38.39
CA LEU A 42 -7.11 1.73 -38.83
C LEU A 42 -7.96 3.01 -38.88
N GLY A 43 -7.42 4.15 -38.42
CA GLY A 43 -8.19 5.39 -38.28
C GLY A 43 -9.33 5.28 -37.27
N LEU A 44 -9.22 4.37 -36.31
CA LEU A 44 -10.22 4.12 -35.28
C LEU A 44 -9.77 4.75 -33.97
N VAL A 45 -10.73 5.24 -33.19
CA VAL A 45 -10.47 5.82 -31.87
C VAL A 45 -11.49 5.31 -30.87
N ALA A 46 -11.02 4.89 -29.69
CA ALA A 46 -11.89 4.63 -28.55
C ALA A 46 -12.77 5.87 -28.27
N PRO A 47 -14.09 5.71 -28.00
CA PRO A 47 -14.79 4.52 -27.53
C PRO A 47 -15.38 3.62 -28.64
N TYR A 48 -14.90 3.74 -29.89
CA TYR A 48 -15.28 2.89 -31.03
C TYR A 48 -16.79 2.88 -31.32
N GLU A 49 -17.44 4.05 -31.35
CA GLU A 49 -18.92 4.16 -31.47
C GLU A 49 -19.49 3.47 -32.71
N GLY A 50 -18.74 3.39 -33.81
CA GLY A 50 -19.13 2.69 -35.04
C GLY A 50 -18.99 1.16 -34.97
N HIS A 51 -18.38 0.61 -33.92
CA HIS A 51 -18.10 -0.82 -33.78
C HIS A 51 -18.60 -1.36 -32.44
N ALA A 52 -19.85 -1.83 -32.42
CA ALA A 52 -20.53 -2.25 -31.19
C ALA A 52 -19.77 -3.32 -30.37
N ALA A 53 -19.05 -4.24 -31.03
CA ALA A 53 -18.23 -5.23 -30.33
C ALA A 53 -17.04 -4.60 -29.59
N PHE A 54 -16.30 -3.71 -30.27
CA PHE A 54 -15.16 -3.01 -29.67
C PHE A 54 -15.59 -2.03 -28.59
N SER A 55 -16.68 -1.31 -28.81
CA SER A 55 -17.24 -0.39 -27.82
C SER A 55 -17.62 -1.11 -26.52
N ARG A 56 -18.27 -2.28 -26.60
CA ARG A 56 -18.60 -3.10 -25.41
C ARG A 56 -17.35 -3.57 -24.67
N THR A 57 -16.37 -4.10 -25.40
CA THR A 57 -15.11 -4.56 -24.79
C THR A 57 -14.36 -3.40 -24.13
N TRP A 58 -14.27 -2.26 -24.82
CA TRP A 58 -13.64 -1.05 -24.29
C TRP A 58 -14.31 -0.57 -23.02
N LYS A 59 -15.64 -0.51 -22.99
CA LYS A 59 -16.41 -0.16 -21.79
C LYS A 59 -16.07 -1.08 -20.62
N SER A 60 -16.03 -2.40 -20.84
CA SER A 60 -15.66 -3.35 -19.78
C SER A 60 -14.21 -3.17 -19.29
N ILE A 61 -13.28 -2.85 -20.19
CA ILE A 61 -11.89 -2.54 -19.81
C ILE A 61 -11.86 -1.31 -18.91
N ILE A 62 -12.51 -0.22 -19.30
CA ILE A 62 -12.54 1.04 -18.53
C ILE A 62 -13.18 0.82 -17.16
N GLU A 63 -14.29 0.09 -17.07
CA GLU A 63 -14.93 -0.25 -15.79
C GLU A 63 -13.99 -1.02 -14.86
N ARG A 64 -13.26 -2.01 -15.38
CA ARG A 64 -12.28 -2.78 -14.61
C ARG A 64 -11.10 -1.94 -14.16
N VAL A 65 -10.60 -1.05 -15.03
CA VAL A 65 -9.52 -0.12 -14.70
C VAL A 65 -9.96 0.85 -13.60
N ALA A 66 -11.15 1.42 -13.71
CA ALA A 66 -11.71 2.31 -12.69
C ALA A 66 -11.84 1.62 -11.32
N SER A 67 -12.39 0.40 -11.30
CA SER A 67 -12.50 -0.40 -10.07
C SER A 67 -11.13 -0.73 -9.47
N SER A 68 -10.17 -1.13 -10.31
CA SER A 68 -8.79 -1.40 -9.88
C SER A 68 -8.10 -0.16 -9.31
N ASN A 69 -8.31 1.02 -9.92
CA ASN A 69 -7.75 2.27 -9.42
C ASN A 69 -8.34 2.65 -8.06
N ALA A 70 -9.66 2.52 -7.88
CA ALA A 70 -10.31 2.78 -6.58
C ALA A 70 -9.78 1.85 -5.47
N LEU A 71 -9.56 0.56 -5.79
CA LEU A 71 -8.92 -0.38 -4.86
C LEU A 71 -7.48 0.03 -4.54
N ASN A 72 -6.74 0.50 -5.54
CA ASN A 72 -5.37 0.96 -5.35
C ASN A 72 -5.29 2.20 -4.45
N GLU A 73 -6.19 3.16 -4.62
CA GLU A 73 -6.30 4.33 -3.75
C GLU A 73 -6.59 3.93 -2.31
N HIS A 74 -7.51 2.99 -2.10
CA HIS A 74 -7.82 2.46 -0.77
C HIS A 74 -6.61 1.79 -0.11
N ILE A 75 -5.85 0.99 -0.86
CA ILE A 75 -4.61 0.35 -0.36
C ILE A 75 -3.59 1.42 0.03
N ALA A 76 -3.44 2.49 -0.76
CA ALA A 76 -2.54 3.60 -0.43
C ALA A 76 -2.93 4.28 0.89
N THR A 77 -4.23 4.51 1.13
CA THR A 77 -4.72 5.04 2.41
C THR A 77 -4.37 4.13 3.58
N LEU A 78 -4.56 2.81 3.44
CA LEU A 78 -4.21 1.85 4.49
C LEU A 78 -2.71 1.86 4.79
N LEU A 79 -1.87 1.85 3.75
CA LEU A 79 -0.41 1.92 3.91
C LEU A 79 0.02 3.19 4.66
N ASN A 80 -0.56 4.34 4.31
CA ASN A 80 -0.30 5.60 5.02
C ASN A 80 -0.71 5.53 6.50
N MET A 81 -1.84 4.88 6.83
CA MET A 81 -2.26 4.66 8.21
C MET A 81 -1.24 3.79 8.97
N HIS A 82 -0.76 2.69 8.36
CA HIS A 82 0.24 1.81 8.97
C HIS A 82 1.58 2.52 9.17
N LEU A 83 2.03 3.33 8.20
CA LEU A 83 3.24 4.14 8.33
C LEU A 83 3.12 5.16 9.46
N LYS A 84 1.98 5.84 9.58
CA LYS A 84 1.71 6.77 10.68
C LYS A 84 1.78 6.07 12.04
N LYS A 85 1.06 4.95 12.21
CA LYS A 85 1.07 4.16 13.45
C LYS A 85 2.48 3.67 13.81
N ASN A 86 3.26 3.20 12.82
CA ASN A 86 4.64 2.76 13.06
C ASN A 86 5.53 3.92 13.52
N ASN A 87 5.39 5.09 12.92
CA ASN A 87 6.14 6.29 13.33
C ASN A 87 5.75 6.77 14.72
N ASP A 88 4.47 6.74 15.07
CA ASP A 88 3.99 7.11 16.41
C ASP A 88 4.51 6.13 17.48
N LEU A 89 4.50 4.82 17.20
CA LEU A 89 5.10 3.82 18.08
C LEU A 89 6.61 4.03 18.27
N LYS A 90 7.35 4.32 17.18
CA LYS A 90 8.78 4.66 17.26
C LYS A 90 9.02 5.89 18.13
N LYS A 91 8.19 6.94 18.00
CA LYS A 91 8.29 8.14 18.84
C LYS A 91 8.06 7.83 20.31
N MET A 92 7.00 7.06 20.63
CA MET A 92 6.73 6.63 22.01
C MET A 92 7.88 5.79 22.57
N MET A 93 8.42 4.85 21.80
CA MET A 93 9.56 4.03 22.24
C MET A 93 10.82 4.88 22.48
N ASN A 94 11.10 5.86 21.63
CA ASN A 94 12.21 6.80 21.82
C ASN A 94 12.00 7.71 23.05
N GLN A 95 10.76 8.13 23.33
CA GLN A 95 10.42 8.92 24.51
C GLN A 95 10.57 8.12 25.81
N VAL A 96 10.14 6.85 25.83
CA VAL A 96 10.30 5.96 27.00
C VAL A 96 11.75 5.55 27.21
N GLY A 97 12.51 5.34 26.13
CA GLY A 97 13.96 5.08 26.21
C GLY A 97 14.78 6.26 26.78
N GLY A 98 14.23 7.48 26.75
CA GLY A 98 14.82 8.66 27.37
C GLY A 98 14.29 8.99 28.77
N ILE A 99 13.17 8.42 29.21
CA ILE A 99 12.59 8.63 30.55
C ILE A 99 12.88 7.37 31.37
N SER A 100 14.09 7.32 31.90
CA SER A 100 14.46 6.28 32.85
C SER A 100 14.93 6.87 34.17
N ALA A 101 14.35 7.99 34.60
CA ALA A 101 14.62 8.55 35.92
C ALA A 101 13.99 7.64 37.00
N THR A 102 14.83 6.86 37.68
CA THR A 102 14.41 6.08 38.85
C THR A 102 14.93 6.81 40.09
N TYR A 103 14.04 7.18 41.02
CA TYR A 103 14.46 7.78 42.29
C TYR A 103 15.15 6.73 43.17
N GLY A 104 16.38 7.01 43.61
CA GLY A 104 17.11 6.21 44.58
C GLY A 104 16.52 6.31 45.98
N GLN A 105 16.80 5.31 46.81
CA GLN A 105 16.33 5.18 48.21
C GLN A 105 16.83 6.32 49.14
N ASP A 106 17.73 7.15 48.63
CA ASP A 106 18.38 8.33 49.20
C ASP A 106 17.80 9.66 48.67
N GLY A 107 16.72 9.62 47.87
CA GLY A 107 16.01 10.80 47.38
C GLY A 107 16.68 11.53 46.20
N THR A 108 17.74 10.94 45.63
CA THR A 108 18.41 11.49 44.44
C THR A 108 18.05 10.68 43.19
N SER A 109 17.66 11.37 42.11
CA SER A 109 17.29 10.77 40.83
C SER A 109 18.52 10.16 40.16
N ARG A 110 18.51 8.86 39.86
CA ARG A 110 19.51 8.21 39.02
C ARG A 110 18.82 7.61 37.81
N ASP A 111 19.16 8.10 36.62
CA ASP A 111 18.70 7.54 35.36
C ASP A 111 19.17 6.08 35.22
N ALA A 112 18.22 5.14 35.20
CA ALA A 112 18.45 3.71 35.00
C ALA A 112 17.32 3.10 34.16
N ALA A 113 17.62 2.91 32.87
CA ALA A 113 16.76 2.25 31.91
C ALA A 113 16.56 0.78 32.29
N SER A 114 15.37 0.46 32.78
CA SER A 114 14.97 -0.92 33.12
C SER A 114 13.78 -1.34 32.28
N GLY A 115 14.06 -2.27 31.36
CA GLY A 115 13.12 -2.79 30.37
C GLY A 115 11.88 -3.41 31.01
N LYS A 116 10.70 -2.87 30.68
CA LYS A 116 9.42 -3.52 30.96
C LYS A 116 8.98 -4.32 29.74
N ILE A 117 8.90 -5.63 29.93
CA ILE A 117 8.31 -6.59 29.00
C ILE A 117 6.81 -6.31 28.95
N TYR A 118 6.32 -5.75 27.84
CA TYR A 118 4.89 -5.64 27.58
C TYR A 118 4.40 -6.93 26.92
N ASN A 119 3.59 -7.68 27.66
CA ASN A 119 2.90 -8.87 27.19
C ASN A 119 1.76 -8.43 26.26
N ILE A 120 1.97 -8.56 24.95
CA ILE A 120 0.94 -8.34 23.92
C ILE A 120 0.29 -9.69 23.64
N SER A 121 -0.90 -9.90 24.20
CA SER A 121 -1.73 -11.06 23.87
C SER A 121 -2.24 -10.96 22.44
N ILE A 122 -2.19 -12.11 21.75
CA ILE A 122 -2.50 -12.37 20.33
C ILE A 122 -4.00 -12.24 20.06
#